data_AF-A0A7S3MZT5-F1
#
_entry.id   AF-A0A7S3MZT5-F1
#
_cell.length_a   1.000
_cell.length_b   1.000
_cell.length_c   1.000
_cell.angle_alpha   90.00
_cell.angle_beta   90.00
_cell.angle_gamma   90.00
#
_symmetry.space_group_name_H-M   'P 1'
#
loop_
_entity.id
_entity.type
_entity.pdbx_description
1 polymer ?
#
loop_
_entity_poly.entity_id
_entity_poly.type
_entity_poly.pdbx_seq_one_letter_code
_entity_poly.pdbx_strand_id
1 'polypeptide(L)'
;MYCIVMVKSGILKMNNCILSLDGCSRETHKKVPCIVSMPNSSIEIFHCNLKGDTLNNSMTAGILSLKSDITIHESTFAHFTAGGIMVDMKPENNVIICENILMTCHTAGIFIQ
;
A
#
# COMPACT_ATOMS: atom_id res chain seq x y z
N MET A 1 7.31 12.32 -3.20
CA MET A 1 6.06 11.66 -2.78
C MET A 1 6.21 11.37 -1.30
N TYR A 2 5.18 11.64 -0.49
CA TYR A 2 5.22 11.29 0.93
C TYR A 2 4.69 9.87 1.10
N CYS A 3 5.42 9.04 1.83
CA CYS A 3 5.07 7.68 2.18
C CYS A 3 5.91 7.25 3.38
N ILE A 4 5.56 6.14 4.03
CA ILE A 4 6.37 5.58 5.12
C ILE A 4 7.60 4.90 4.51
N VAL A 5 7.40 4.05 3.49
CA VAL A 5 8.48 3.30 2.84
C VAL A 5 8.41 3.50 1.33
N MET A 6 9.54 3.90 0.72
CA MET A 6 9.72 3.94 -0.72
C MET A 6 10.79 2.94 -1.13
N VAL A 7 10.41 1.91 -1.87
CA VAL A 7 11.32 0.92 -2.43
C VAL A 7 11.72 1.37 -3.82
N LYS A 8 12.90 2.01 -3.93
CA LYS A 8 13.42 2.49 -5.21
C LYS A 8 13.98 1.37 -6.08
N SER A 9 14.60 0.37 -5.46
CA SER A 9 15.19 -0.81 -6.10
C SER A 9 15.37 -1.94 -5.08
N GLY A 10 15.54 -3.15 -5.58
CA GLY A 10 15.73 -4.34 -4.73
C GLY A 10 14.42 -4.85 -4.14
N ILE A 11 14.52 -5.63 -3.06
CA ILE A 11 13.39 -6.34 -2.48
C ILE A 11 13.15 -5.85 -1.06
N LEU A 12 11.94 -5.39 -0.77
CA LEU A 12 11.47 -5.15 0.59
C LEU A 12 10.69 -6.38 1.06
N LYS A 13 11.13 -7.00 2.15
CA LYS A 13 10.39 -8.05 2.84
C LYS A 13 9.92 -7.52 4.19
N MET A 14 8.61 -7.58 4.44
CA MET A 14 8.02 -7.23 5.73
C MET A 14 7.16 -8.39 6.21
N ASN A 15 7.40 -8.82 7.44
CA ASN A 15 6.62 -9.87 8.07
C ASN A 15 6.21 -9.41 9.48
N ASN A 16 4.92 -9.56 9.81
CA ASN A 16 4.38 -9.25 11.13
C ASN A 16 4.65 -7.80 11.57
N CYS A 17 4.55 -6.86 10.63
CA CYS A 17 4.81 -5.43 10.85
C CYS A 17 3.50 -4.62 10.91
N ILE A 18 3.54 -3.48 11.60
CA ILE A 18 2.43 -2.52 11.63
C ILE A 18 2.91 -1.21 10.99
N LEU A 19 2.17 -0.70 10.00
CA LEU A 19 2.39 0.63 9.43
C LEU A 19 1.12 1.46 9.59
N SER A 20 1.26 2.67 10.10
CA SER A 20 0.14 3.56 10.39
C SER A 20 0.40 4.96 9.84
N LEU A 21 -0.57 5.48 9.11
CA LEU A 21 -0.62 6.88 8.64
C LEU A 21 -1.57 7.75 9.48
N ASP A 22 -1.95 7.27 10.67
CA ASP A 22 -2.86 7.99 11.56
C ASP A 22 -2.26 9.35 11.98
N GLY A 23 -3.06 10.41 11.90
CA GLY A 23 -2.61 11.76 12.22
C GLY A 23 -1.88 12.49 11.09
N CYS A 24 -1.83 11.91 9.88
CA CYS A 24 -1.32 12.61 8.70
C CYS A 24 -2.17 13.85 8.44
N SER A 25 -1.58 15.04 8.26
CA SER A 25 -2.34 16.29 8.08
C SER A 25 -2.87 16.45 6.64
N ARG A 26 -4.09 17.00 6.53
CA ARG A 26 -4.81 17.17 5.25
C ARG A 26 -4.14 18.14 4.28
N GLU A 27 -3.25 19.01 4.79
CA GLU A 27 -2.52 20.02 4.00
C GLU A 27 -1.53 19.41 3.00
N THR A 28 -1.26 18.11 3.10
CA THR A 28 -0.60 17.37 2.02
C THR A 28 -1.59 17.15 0.87
N HIS A 29 -1.58 18.03 -0.14
CA HIS A 29 -2.37 17.90 -1.39
C HIS A 29 -2.06 16.64 -2.23
N LYS A 30 -1.41 15.61 -1.68
CA LYS A 30 -0.94 14.41 -2.38
C LYS A 30 -1.44 13.17 -1.67
N LYS A 31 -1.78 12.12 -2.44
CA LYS A 31 -2.05 10.79 -1.89
C LYS A 31 -0.81 10.29 -1.15
N VAL A 32 -0.98 9.84 0.09
CA VAL A 32 0.09 9.35 0.98
C VAL A 32 -0.07 7.84 1.16
N PRO A 33 0.67 7.00 0.41
CA PRO A 33 0.68 5.57 0.62
C PRO A 33 1.55 5.15 1.82
N CYS A 34 1.26 4.01 2.46
CA CYS A 34 2.20 3.41 3.42
C CYS A 34 3.47 2.96 2.69
N ILE A 35 3.31 2.19 1.61
CA ILE A 35 4.42 1.62 0.83
C ILE A 35 4.28 2.02 -0.63
N VAL A 36 5.37 2.46 -1.24
CA VAL A 36 5.50 2.64 -2.69
C VAL A 36 6.58 1.72 -3.21
N SER A 37 6.25 0.88 -4.19
CA SER A 37 7.24 0.11 -4.95
C SER A 37 7.41 0.72 -6.34
N MET A 38 8.64 1.10 -6.66
CA MET A 38 9.02 1.71 -7.94
C MET A 38 9.38 0.64 -8.97
N PRO A 39 9.50 0.99 -10.27
CA PRO A 39 10.01 0.06 -11.26
C PRO A 39 11.38 -0.52 -10.84
N ASN A 40 11.62 -1.80 -11.13
CA ASN A 40 12.81 -2.57 -10.71
C ASN A 40 12.91 -2.81 -9.19
N SER A 41 11.79 -2.75 -8.48
CA SER A 41 11.68 -3.22 -7.10
C SER A 41 10.68 -4.36 -6.99
N SER A 42 10.73 -5.03 -5.85
CA SER A 42 9.73 -6.03 -5.46
C SER A 42 9.37 -5.86 -3.99
N ILE A 43 8.12 -6.19 -3.64
CA ILE A 43 7.69 -6.21 -2.24
C ILE A 43 7.07 -7.56 -1.89
N GLU A 44 7.40 -8.04 -0.70
CA GLU A 44 6.81 -9.23 -0.11
C GLU A 44 6.30 -8.88 1.28
N ILE A 45 4.98 -8.89 1.46
CA ILE A 45 4.27 -8.40 2.64
C ILE A 45 3.44 -9.56 3.22
N PHE A 46 3.79 -9.99 4.44
CA PHE A 46 3.17 -11.14 5.11
C PHE A 46 2.69 -10.76 6.52
N HIS A 47 1.48 -11.13 6.90
CA HIS A 47 0.95 -10.93 8.26
C HIS A 47 1.04 -9.48 8.76
N CYS A 48 0.99 -8.50 7.86
CA CYS A 48 1.17 -7.09 8.22
C CYS A 48 -0.18 -6.41 8.47
N ASN A 49 -0.18 -5.38 9.31
CA ASN A 49 -1.34 -4.52 9.54
C ASN A 49 -1.05 -3.09 9.08
N LEU A 50 -1.76 -2.65 8.05
CA LEU A 50 -1.64 -1.33 7.46
C LEU A 50 -2.89 -0.52 7.77
N LYS A 51 -2.71 0.63 8.43
CA LYS A 51 -3.79 1.54 8.82
C LYS A 51 -3.62 2.90 8.18
N GLY A 52 -4.66 3.38 7.50
CA GLY A 52 -4.76 4.74 6.99
C GLY A 52 -5.14 5.75 8.08
N ASP A 53 -5.39 6.99 7.66
CA ASP A 53 -5.72 8.09 8.56
C ASP A 53 -7.18 8.02 9.03
N THR A 54 -7.39 8.13 10.35
CA THR A 54 -8.73 8.20 10.96
C THR A 54 -9.02 9.56 11.60
N LEU A 55 -8.05 10.47 11.66
CA LEU A 55 -8.14 11.70 12.45
C LEU A 55 -8.39 12.95 11.58
N ASN A 56 -7.75 13.05 10.42
CA ASN A 56 -7.70 14.29 9.64
C ASN A 56 -8.35 14.19 8.25
N ASN A 57 -8.92 13.03 7.92
CA ASN A 57 -9.50 12.72 6.60
C ASN A 57 -8.50 12.97 5.45
N SER A 58 -7.23 12.60 5.68
CA SER A 58 -6.16 12.70 4.69
C SER A 58 -6.31 11.66 3.59
N MET A 59 -5.84 11.99 2.38
CA MET A 59 -5.85 11.09 1.24
C MET A 59 -4.76 10.03 1.38
N THR A 60 -5.05 8.90 2.02
CA THR A 60 -4.08 7.85 2.34
C THR A 60 -4.33 6.58 1.52
N ALA A 61 -3.25 5.87 1.19
CA ALA A 61 -3.32 4.56 0.53
C ALA A 61 -2.49 3.52 1.29
N GLY A 62 -2.78 2.24 1.14
CA GLY A 62 -1.98 1.18 1.75
C GLY A 62 -0.70 0.95 0.96
N ILE A 63 -0.83 0.27 -0.18
CA ILE A 63 0.28 -0.04 -1.09
C ILE A 63 0.01 0.58 -2.45
N LEU A 64 1.01 1.27 -2.99
CA LEU A 64 1.04 1.71 -4.39
C LEU A 64 2.22 1.03 -5.11
N SER A 65 1.89 0.12 -6.03
CA SER A 65 2.86 -0.60 -6.85
C SER A 65 2.92 -0.03 -8.26
N LEU A 66 4.12 0.32 -8.72
CA LEU A 66 4.37 0.90 -10.04
C LEU A 66 5.35 0.01 -10.81
N LYS A 67 4.79 -0.87 -11.65
CA LYS A 67 5.49 -1.75 -12.59
C LYS A 67 6.53 -2.62 -11.88
N SER A 68 6.10 -3.18 -10.75
CA SER A 68 6.91 -3.96 -9.82
C SER A 68 6.22 -5.26 -9.43
N ASP A 69 7.02 -6.26 -9.08
CA ASP A 69 6.51 -7.54 -8.60
C ASP A 69 6.07 -7.42 -7.14
N ILE A 70 4.88 -7.92 -6.82
CA ILE A 70 4.33 -7.84 -5.47
C ILE A 70 3.77 -9.18 -5.01
N THR A 71 4.03 -9.51 -3.76
CA THR A 71 3.36 -10.61 -3.04
C THR A 71 2.82 -10.07 -1.74
N ILE A 72 1.51 -10.16 -1.54
CA ILE A 72 0.81 -9.67 -0.35
C ILE A 72 -0.09 -10.79 0.17
N HIS A 73 0.21 -11.27 1.38
CA HIS A 73 -0.42 -12.43 1.98
C HIS A 73 -0.87 -12.13 3.42
N GLU A 74 -2.04 -12.65 3.81
CA GLU A 74 -2.50 -12.67 5.21
C GLU A 74 -2.40 -11.32 5.93
N SER A 75 -2.56 -10.21 5.19
CA SER A 75 -2.36 -8.87 5.73
C SER A 75 -3.68 -8.11 5.83
N THR A 76 -3.75 -7.18 6.79
CA THR A 76 -4.92 -6.34 7.04
C THR A 76 -4.67 -4.93 6.53
N PHE A 77 -5.63 -4.37 5.80
CA PHE A 77 -5.64 -3.00 5.31
C PHE A 77 -6.91 -2.31 5.80
N ALA A 78 -6.78 -1.23 6.56
CA ALA A 78 -7.92 -0.53 7.15
C ALA A 78 -7.83 0.99 6.97
N HIS A 79 -8.97 1.63 6.73
CA HIS A 79 -9.15 3.10 6.76
C HIS A 79 -8.36 3.88 5.70
N PHE A 80 -8.23 3.34 4.49
CA PHE A 80 -7.58 4.05 3.38
C PHE A 80 -8.58 4.78 2.48
N THR A 81 -8.51 6.11 2.45
CA THR A 81 -9.41 6.95 1.66
C THR A 81 -9.10 6.90 0.16
N ALA A 82 -7.82 6.82 -0.23
CA ALA A 82 -7.36 6.80 -1.62
C ALA A 82 -7.22 5.39 -2.22
N GLY A 83 -7.23 4.33 -1.38
CA GLY A 83 -7.25 2.93 -1.81
C GLY A 83 -6.40 2.01 -0.93
N GLY A 84 -6.80 0.74 -0.77
CA GLY A 84 -6.04 -0.24 0.02
C GLY A 84 -4.76 -0.69 -0.69
N ILE A 85 -4.92 -1.44 -1.79
CA ILE A 85 -3.83 -1.92 -2.63
C ILE A 85 -4.07 -1.43 -4.05
N MET A 86 -3.15 -0.64 -4.59
CA MET A 86 -3.22 -0.08 -5.93
C MET A 86 -1.99 -0.54 -6.72
N VAL A 87 -2.21 -1.15 -7.88
CA VAL A 87 -1.17 -1.76 -8.70
C VAL A 87 -1.30 -1.27 -10.15
N ASP A 88 -0.26 -0.64 -10.66
CA ASP A 88 -0.01 -0.40 -12.09
C ASP A 88 1.04 -1.44 -12.51
N MET A 89 0.67 -2.44 -13.29
CA MET A 89 1.55 -3.55 -13.68
C MET A 89 1.83 -3.57 -15.17
N LYS A 90 2.97 -4.18 -15.54
CA LYS A 90 3.23 -4.62 -16.91
C LYS A 90 2.89 -6.10 -17.05
N PRO A 91 2.72 -6.61 -18.28
CA PRO A 91 2.49 -8.04 -18.52
C PRO A 91 3.56 -8.95 -17.93
N GLU A 92 4.81 -8.47 -17.81
CA GLU A 92 5.91 -9.22 -17.21
C GLU A 92 5.93 -9.23 -15.66
N ASN A 93 5.11 -8.42 -14.99
CA ASN A 93 5.13 -8.34 -13.53
C ASN A 93 4.31 -9.45 -12.88
N ASN A 94 4.84 -9.99 -11.79
CA ASN A 94 4.15 -10.99 -10.96
C ASN A 94 3.43 -10.31 -9.79
N VAL A 95 2.11 -10.43 -9.76
CA VAL A 95 1.24 -9.83 -8.74
C VAL A 95 0.45 -10.92 -8.05
N ILE A 96 0.74 -11.15 -6.77
CA ILE A 96 0.04 -12.13 -5.92
C ILE A 96 -0.58 -11.39 -4.73
N ILE A 97 -1.91 -11.46 -4.62
CA ILE A 97 -2.68 -10.87 -3.52
C ILE A 97 -3.68 -11.93 -3.05
N CYS A 98 -3.43 -12.55 -1.90
CA CYS A 98 -4.31 -13.59 -1.37
C CYS A 98 -4.46 -13.49 0.15
N GLU A 99 -5.61 -13.93 0.63
CA GLU A 99 -5.92 -14.06 2.07
C GLU A 99 -5.81 -12.75 2.88
N ASN A 100 -5.99 -11.61 2.21
CA ASN A 100 -5.94 -10.30 2.85
C ASN A 100 -7.32 -9.84 3.33
N ILE A 101 -7.35 -9.12 4.45
CA ILE A 101 -8.54 -8.47 4.99
C ILE A 101 -8.49 -6.99 4.61
N LEU A 102 -9.46 -6.52 3.83
CA LEU A 102 -9.60 -5.11 3.48
C LEU A 102 -10.86 -4.53 4.10
N MET A 103 -10.70 -3.50 4.92
CA MET A 103 -11.78 -2.82 5.63
C MET A 103 -11.71 -1.34 5.34
N THR A 104 -12.89 -0.69 5.24
CA THR A 104 -13.00 0.78 5.20
C THR A 104 -12.10 1.47 4.16
N CYS A 105 -11.89 0.84 3.00
CA CYS A 105 -11.14 1.39 1.87
C CYS A 105 -12.12 2.07 0.90
N HIS A 106 -12.10 3.40 0.80
CA HIS A 106 -13.18 4.15 0.14
C HIS A 106 -13.12 4.14 -1.39
N THR A 107 -11.96 4.42 -1.98
CA THR A 107 -11.84 4.48 -3.45
C THR A 107 -11.87 3.08 -4.07
N ALA A 108 -11.03 2.19 -3.56
CA ALA A 108 -10.98 0.78 -3.95
C ALA A 108 -10.30 -0.02 -2.83
N GLY A 109 -10.75 -1.25 -2.59
CA GLY A 109 -10.00 -2.21 -1.77
C GLY A 109 -8.73 -2.63 -2.50
N ILE A 110 -8.89 -3.29 -3.63
CA ILE A 110 -7.81 -3.70 -4.54
C ILE A 110 -8.12 -3.12 -5.92
N PHE A 111 -7.14 -2.47 -6.54
CA PHE A 111 -7.20 -2.00 -7.92
C PHE A 111 -5.93 -2.43 -8.66
N ILE A 112 -6.09 -3.11 -9.79
CA ILE A 112 -4.99 -3.58 -10.64
C ILE A 112 -5.27 -3.11 -12.07
N GLN A 113 -4.28 -2.48 -12.70
CA GLN A 113 -4.30 -2.03 -14.09
C GLN A 113 -3.02 -2.47 -14.82
#